data_AF-A0A7G5IGM8-F1
#
_entry.id   AF-A0A7G5IGM8-F1
#
_cell.length_a   1.000
_cell.length_b   1.000
_cell.length_c   1.000
_cell.angle_alpha   90.00
_cell.angle_beta   90.00
_cell.angle_gamma   90.00
#
_symmetry.space_group_name_H-M   'P 1'
#
loop_
_entity.id
_entity.type
_entity.pdbx_description
1 polymer ?
#
loop_
_entity_poly.entity_id
_entity_poly.type
_entity_poly.pdbx_seq_one_letter_code
_entity_poly.pdbx_strand_id
1 'polypeptide(L)'
;MARSQSAQINIRSAFVRDRVSSLVRRTGMTATQIVEEALRAYVPPVVEPAHGRLVRKGLLLVMTDGRRVSRAETDAAILAARLGERGD
;
A
#
# COMPACT_ATOMS: atom_id res chain seq x y z
N MET A 1 -26.48 -24.93 -0.83
CA MET A 1 -26.33 -23.75 -1.73
C MET A 1 -26.47 -22.49 -0.89
N ALA A 2 -25.39 -21.73 -0.71
CA ALA A 2 -25.42 -20.52 0.11
C ALA A 2 -26.25 -19.43 -0.61
N ARG A 3 -27.27 -18.90 0.07
CA ARG A 3 -28.13 -17.83 -0.44
C ARG A 3 -27.28 -16.56 -0.53
N SER A 4 -26.96 -16.11 -1.74
CA SER A 4 -26.30 -14.83 -2.00
C SER A 4 -27.15 -13.72 -1.38
N GLN A 5 -26.74 -13.17 -0.24
CA GLN A 5 -27.40 -11.99 0.32
C GLN A 5 -27.16 -10.84 -0.64
N SER A 6 -28.22 -10.36 -1.28
CA SER A 6 -28.19 -9.16 -2.10
C SER A 6 -28.04 -7.93 -1.18
N ALA A 7 -26.80 -7.62 -0.82
CA ALA A 7 -26.48 -6.37 -0.15
C ALA A 7 -26.76 -5.22 -1.13
N GLN A 8 -27.63 -4.28 -0.75
CA GLN A 8 -27.83 -3.05 -1.51
C GLN A 8 -26.64 -2.13 -1.30
N ILE A 9 -26.06 -1.60 -2.38
CA ILE A 9 -24.92 -0.67 -2.32
C ILE A 9 -25.45 0.71 -1.87
N ASN A 10 -25.26 1.03 -0.59
CA ASN A 10 -25.60 2.36 -0.06
C ASN A 10 -24.39 3.30 -0.14
N ILE A 11 -24.38 4.19 -1.13
CA ILE A 11 -23.30 5.17 -1.34
C ILE A 11 -23.51 6.37 -0.41
N ARG A 12 -22.82 6.37 0.73
CA ARG A 12 -22.94 7.44 1.74
C ARG A 12 -22.20 8.73 1.38
N SER A 13 -21.06 8.61 0.69
CA SER A 13 -20.25 9.76 0.29
C SER A 13 -20.96 10.62 -0.77
N ALA A 14 -21.11 11.93 -0.48
CA ALA A 14 -21.70 12.88 -1.41
C ALA A 14 -20.89 12.99 -2.72
N PHE A 15 -19.56 13.06 -2.59
CA PHE A 15 -18.64 13.06 -3.74
C PHE A 15 -18.84 11.84 -4.64
N VAL A 16 -18.95 10.65 -4.06
CA VAL A 16 -19.13 9.41 -4.84
C VAL A 16 -20.50 9.42 -5.52
N ARG A 17 -21.57 9.89 -4.85
CA ARG A 17 -22.90 10.04 -5.45
C ARG A 17 -22.88 10.95 -6.67
N ASP A 18 -22.23 12.10 -6.58
CA ASP A 18 -22.13 13.06 -7.69
C ASP A 18 -21.36 12.45 -8.86
N ARG A 19 -20.25 11.75 -8.57
CA ARG A 19 -19.43 11.11 -9.61
C ARG A 19 -20.16 9.97 -10.30
N VAL A 20 -20.82 9.09 -9.55
CA VAL A 20 -21.64 8.00 -10.11
C VAL A 20 -22.79 8.57 -10.94
N SER A 21 -23.49 9.61 -10.45
CA SER A 21 -24.58 10.25 -11.21
C SER A 21 -24.10 10.85 -12.52
N SER A 22 -22.91 11.46 -12.54
CA SER A 22 -22.28 11.95 -13.77
C SER A 22 -21.97 10.83 -14.74
N LEU A 23 -21.46 9.69 -14.25
CA LEU A 23 -21.15 8.52 -15.08
C LEU A 23 -22.41 7.87 -15.66
N VAL A 24 -23.45 7.68 -14.85
CA VAL A 24 -24.76 7.15 -15.31
C VAL A 24 -25.29 7.96 -16.49
N ARG A 25 -25.27 9.30 -16.38
CA ARG A 25 -25.74 10.20 -17.46
C ARG A 25 -24.91 10.08 -18.74
N ARG A 26 -23.62 9.76 -18.63
CA ARG A 26 -22.69 9.71 -19.77
C ARG A 26 -22.63 8.36 -20.45
N THR A 27 -22.79 7.27 -19.70
CA THR A 27 -22.60 5.91 -20.20
C THR A 27 -23.88 5.12 -20.35
N GLY A 28 -24.99 5.59 -19.75
CA GLY A 28 -26.25 4.83 -19.68
C GLY A 28 -26.20 3.62 -18.75
N MET A 29 -25.08 3.40 -18.06
CA MET A 29 -24.93 2.31 -17.08
C MET A 29 -25.69 2.63 -15.79
N THR A 30 -26.14 1.59 -15.10
CA THR A 30 -26.64 1.69 -13.72
C THR A 30 -25.50 1.95 -12.73
N ALA A 31 -25.82 2.50 -11.56
CA ALA A 31 -24.85 2.69 -10.49
C ALA A 31 -24.15 1.37 -10.09
N THR A 32 -24.90 0.26 -10.07
CA THR A 32 -24.35 -1.07 -9.78
C THR A 32 -23.32 -1.49 -10.84
N GLN A 33 -23.64 -1.37 -12.12
CA GLN A 33 -22.70 -1.69 -13.21
C GLN A 33 -21.42 -0.85 -13.15
N ILE A 34 -21.54 0.43 -12.81
CA ILE A 34 -20.38 1.31 -12.63
C ILE A 34 -19.49 0.81 -11.49
N VAL A 35 -20.08 0.43 -10.35
CA VAL A 35 -19.30 -0.10 -9.22
C VAL A 35 -18.69 -1.45 -9.56
N GLU A 36 -19.41 -2.34 -10.23
CA GLU A 36 -18.89 -3.63 -10.67
C GLU A 36 -17.67 -3.47 -11.60
N GLU A 37 -17.76 -2.62 -12.61
CA GLU A 37 -16.64 -2.34 -13.51
C GLU A 37 -15.46 -1.68 -12.79
N ALA A 38 -15.74 -0.74 -11.87
CA ALA A 38 -14.71 -0.13 -11.04
C ALA A 38 -13.99 -1.16 -10.17
N LEU A 39 -14.72 -2.11 -9.58
CA LEU A 39 -14.15 -3.18 -8.76
C LEU A 39 -13.38 -4.20 -9.59
N ARG A 40 -13.83 -4.52 -10.82
CA ARG A 40 -13.09 -5.37 -11.76
C ARG A 40 -11.75 -4.74 -12.17
N ALA A 41 -11.74 -3.43 -12.40
CA ALA A 41 -10.55 -2.69 -12.78
C ALA A 41 -9.66 -2.32 -11.58
N TYR A 42 -10.16 -2.41 -10.35
CA TYR A 42 -9.42 -2.02 -9.17
C TYR A 42 -8.35 -3.05 -8.84
N VAL A 43 -7.11 -2.70 -9.18
CA VAL A 43 -5.92 -3.39 -8.69
C VAL A 43 -5.47 -2.64 -7.43
N PRO A 44 -5.61 -3.23 -6.22
CA PRO A 44 -5.08 -2.60 -5.02
C PRO A 44 -3.57 -2.43 -5.20
N PRO A 45 -2.97 -1.33 -4.69
CA PRO A 45 -1.53 -1.22 -4.67
C PRO A 45 -0.98 -2.44 -3.92
N VAL A 46 -0.12 -3.20 -4.58
CA VAL A 46 0.61 -4.28 -3.94
C VAL A 46 1.42 -3.61 -2.83
N VAL A 47 1.02 -3.83 -1.58
CA VAL A 47 1.98 -3.71 -0.48
C VAL A 47 2.96 -4.82 -0.80
N GLU A 48 4.07 -4.50 -1.48
CA GLU A 48 5.04 -5.53 -1.88
C GLU A 48 5.32 -6.35 -0.63
N PRO A 49 4.94 -7.66 -0.61
CA PRO A 49 5.41 -8.52 0.44
C PRO A 49 6.93 -8.45 0.29
N ALA A 50 7.62 -7.97 1.31
CA ALA A 50 9.08 -7.89 1.31
C ALA A 50 9.60 -9.22 0.72
N HIS A 51 10.22 -9.15 -0.45
CA HIS A 51 10.72 -10.33 -1.14
C HIS A 51 11.85 -10.91 -0.26
N GLY A 52 11.50 -11.81 0.65
CA GLY A 52 12.38 -12.23 1.73
C GLY A 52 12.75 -11.10 2.70
N ARG A 53 13.83 -11.30 3.48
CA ARG A 53 14.37 -10.34 4.46
C ARG A 53 14.77 -8.98 3.88
N LEU A 54 14.65 -8.79 2.56
CA LEU A 54 15.10 -7.58 1.86
C LEU A 54 13.99 -6.53 1.81
N VAL A 55 14.30 -5.34 2.33
CA VAL A 55 13.43 -4.16 2.29
C VAL A 55 14.12 -3.09 1.45
N ARG A 56 13.38 -2.45 0.54
CA ARG A 56 13.89 -1.34 -0.27
C ARG A 56 14.04 -0.08 0.60
N LYS A 57 15.24 0.49 0.61
CA LYS A 57 15.60 1.75 1.28
C LYS A 57 16.28 2.67 0.26
N GLY A 58 15.51 3.59 -0.32
CA GLY A 58 15.97 4.41 -1.44
C GLY A 58 16.32 3.56 -2.66
N LEU A 59 17.54 3.72 -3.17
CA LEU A 59 18.07 2.95 -4.31
C LEU A 59 18.62 1.56 -3.91
N LEU A 60 18.65 1.23 -2.62
CA LEU A 60 19.25 -0.01 -2.12
C LEU A 60 18.20 -1.01 -1.63
N LEU A 61 18.53 -2.30 -1.74
CA LEU A 61 17.83 -3.39 -1.07
C LEU A 61 18.63 -3.78 0.17
N VAL A 62 17.99 -3.77 1.34
CA VAL A 62 18.65 -3.98 2.64
C VAL A 62 18.04 -5.19 3.33
N MET A 63 18.86 -6.15 3.78
CA MET A 63 18.40 -7.21 4.66
C MET A 63 18.11 -6.62 6.03
N THR A 64 16.90 -6.78 6.53
CA THR A 64 16.52 -6.29 7.86
C THR A 64 16.18 -7.47 8.76
N ASP A 65 16.69 -7.44 9.99
CA ASP A 65 16.34 -8.34 11.08
C ASP A 65 15.18 -7.78 11.95
N GLY A 66 14.63 -6.62 11.58
CA GLY A 66 13.58 -5.92 12.31
C GLY A 66 14.05 -5.18 13.57
N ARG A 67 15.36 -5.18 13.88
CA ARG A 67 15.88 -4.51 15.07
C ARG A 67 15.82 -2.99 14.90
N ARG A 68 15.29 -2.31 15.91
CA ARG A 68 15.37 -0.86 16.03
C ARG A 68 16.60 -0.53 16.86
N VAL A 69 17.48 0.29 16.29
CA VAL A 69 18.65 0.85 16.98
C VAL A 69 18.45 2.34 17.15
N SER A 70 18.91 2.85 18.29
CA SER A 70 18.91 4.27 18.59
C SER A 70 20.00 5.00 17.80
N ARG A 71 19.86 6.32 17.68
CA ARG A 71 20.87 7.17 17.07
C ARG A 71 22.22 7.06 17.79
N ALA A 72 22.20 7.08 19.13
CA ALA A 72 23.41 6.99 19.94
C ALA A 72 24.20 5.69 19.68
N GLU A 73 23.51 4.56 19.58
CA GLU A 73 24.14 3.27 19.25
C GLU A 73 24.73 3.27 17.83
N THR A 74 24.03 3.90 16.88
CA THR A 74 24.49 4.01 15.49
C THR A 74 25.76 4.88 15.40
N ASP A 75 25.75 6.03 16.09
CA ASP A 75 26.89 6.96 16.11
C ASP A 75 28.11 6.31 16.76
N ALA A 76 27.92 5.56 17.86
CA ALA A 76 28.99 4.80 18.52
C ALA A 76 29.60 3.72 17.60
N ALA A 77 28.76 2.98 16.87
CA ALA A 77 29.22 1.95 15.93
C ALA A 77 30.03 2.54 14.76
N ILE A 78 29.61 3.69 14.22
CA ILE A 78 30.34 4.41 13.16
C ILE A 78 31.71 4.86 13.66
N LEU A 79 31.78 5.39 14.89
CA LEU A 79 33.01 5.84 15.50
C LEU A 79 34.00 4.68 15.70
N ALA A 80 33.51 3.55 16.21
CA ALA A 80 34.30 2.34 16.39
C ALA A 80 34.88 1.81 15.06
N ALA A 81 34.07 1.75 13.99
CA ALA A 81 34.53 1.29 12.68
C ALA A 81 35.67 2.17 12.11
N ARG A 82 35.53 3.49 12.22
CA ARG A 82 36.55 4.45 11.73
C ARG A 82 37.86 4.42 12.51
N LEU A 83 37.81 4.03 13.77
CA LEU A 83 39.00 3.87 14.62
C LEU A 83 39.71 2.55 14.35
N GLY A 84 38.97 1.49 14.00
CA GLY A 84 39.53 0.19 13.59
C GLY A 84 40.29 0.25 12.27
N GLU A 85 39.82 1.02 11.29
CA GLU A 85 40.49 1.18 9.98
C GLU A 85 41.80 1.99 10.02
N ARG A 86 42.14 2.60 11.15
CA ARG A 86 43.40 3.35 11.34
C ARG A 86 44.49 2.55 12.08
N GLY A 87 44.21 1.29 12.41
CA GLY A 87 45.07 0.43 13.22
C GLY A 87 45.88 -0.63 12.46
N ASP A 88 45.78 -0.69 11.14
CA ASP A 88 46.59 -1.54 10.25
C ASP A 88 47.57 -0.72 9.40
#